data_AF-A0A7R9DYF6-F1
#
_entry.id   AF-A0A7R9DYF6-F1
#
_cell.length_a   1.000
_cell.length_b   1.000
_cell.length_c   1.000
_cell.angle_alpha   90.00
_cell.angle_beta   90.00
_cell.angle_gamma   90.00
#
_symmetry.space_group_name_H-M   'P 1'
#
loop_
_entity.id
_entity.type
_entity.pdbx_description
1 polymer ?
#
loop_
_entity_poly.entity_id
_entity_poly.type
_entity_poly.pdbx_seq_one_letter_code
_entity_poly.pdbx_strand_id
1 'polypeptide(L)'
;MNITSTIQNEVTELAGYSTFSSGIYDILFIEQLYNLSIPEWTNSYYPQPLRNLYLLETFISAAGTEDLQRLSTGPLLKEIIANTQAKVNGTLSPDRGLYIYSAHDSNVVDLLQGLDVFNGILVPYASAVMIELRNKSDEYFITVSNENSEYNKLLTWSFLQVSYKNSTETDPHLLQLPGCDALCPLDSFVELTKPIIPDDLTTECAEEVVAGQEYHFEIPAAGNLAPRLLLMKY
;
A
#
# COMPACT_ATOMS: atom_id res chain seq x y z
N MET A 1 -0.51 26.22 -16.49
CA MET A 1 -1.26 26.25 -15.23
C MET A 1 -1.98 24.90 -15.14
N ASN A 2 -1.65 24.07 -14.16
CA ASN A 2 -2.11 22.69 -14.11
C ASN A 2 -3.60 22.69 -13.69
N ILE A 3 -4.50 22.03 -14.43
CA ILE A 3 -5.95 22.06 -14.18
C ILE A 3 -6.27 21.67 -12.71
N THR A 4 -5.48 20.76 -12.15
CA THR A 4 -5.51 20.33 -10.75
C THR A 4 -5.33 21.49 -9.76
N SER A 5 -4.38 22.40 -10.01
CA SER A 5 -4.13 23.54 -9.11
C SER A 5 -5.23 24.60 -9.18
N THR A 6 -5.90 24.71 -10.33
CA THR A 6 -7.01 25.67 -10.49
C THR A 6 -8.22 25.22 -9.68
N ILE A 7 -8.64 23.95 -9.81
CA ILE A 7 -9.79 23.42 -9.06
C ILE A 7 -9.49 23.41 -7.56
N GLN A 8 -8.30 22.99 -7.15
CA GLN A 8 -7.89 23.02 -5.75
C GLN A 8 -8.03 24.44 -5.13
N ASN A 9 -7.56 25.46 -5.85
CA ASN A 9 -7.64 26.84 -5.37
C ASN A 9 -9.08 27.36 -5.31
N GLU A 10 -9.89 27.09 -6.34
CA GLU A 10 -11.30 27.51 -6.39
C GLU A 10 -12.11 26.88 -5.26
N VAL A 11 -11.94 25.57 -5.03
CA VAL A 11 -12.66 24.86 -3.97
C VAL A 11 -12.21 25.34 -2.59
N THR A 12 -10.91 25.62 -2.41
CA THR A 12 -10.37 26.18 -1.16
C THR A 12 -10.95 27.56 -0.86
N GLU A 13 -11.04 28.43 -1.88
CA GLU A 13 -11.62 29.76 -1.75
C GLU A 13 -13.11 29.70 -1.38
N LEU A 14 -13.88 28.84 -2.06
CA LEU A 14 -15.31 28.66 -1.79
C LEU A 14 -15.60 28.02 -0.44
N ALA A 15 -14.74 27.11 0.02
CA ALA A 15 -14.84 26.49 1.34
C ALA A 15 -14.51 27.47 2.48
N GLY A 16 -13.76 28.54 2.19
CA GLY A 16 -13.39 29.58 3.16
C GLY A 16 -12.25 29.20 4.11
N TYR A 17 -11.53 28.10 3.85
CA TYR A 17 -10.34 27.67 4.60
C TYR A 17 -9.41 26.82 3.74
N SER A 18 -8.10 26.89 4.02
CA SER A 18 -7.08 26.09 3.32
C SER A 18 -7.19 24.61 3.70
N THR A 19 -7.44 23.74 2.72
CA THR A 19 -7.52 22.28 2.91
C THR A 19 -7.25 21.55 1.60
N PHE A 20 -6.90 20.27 1.65
CA PHE A 20 -6.72 19.42 0.48
C PHE A 20 -8.07 19.06 -0.17
N SER A 21 -8.09 18.79 -1.47
CA SER A 21 -9.31 18.36 -2.17
C SER A 21 -9.87 17.06 -1.57
N SER A 22 -8.99 16.16 -1.14
CA SER A 22 -9.32 14.96 -0.36
C SER A 22 -10.17 15.26 0.88
N GLY A 23 -9.79 16.26 1.68
CA GLY A 23 -10.53 16.63 2.89
C GLY A 23 -11.93 17.14 2.60
N ILE A 24 -12.10 17.96 1.55
CA ILE A 24 -13.42 18.46 1.14
C ILE A 24 -14.27 17.32 0.60
N TYR A 25 -13.70 16.45 -0.22
CA TYR A 25 -14.41 15.28 -0.73
C TYR A 25 -14.90 14.38 0.41
N ASP A 26 -14.06 14.08 1.40
CA ASP A 26 -14.41 13.23 2.54
C ASP A 26 -15.56 13.83 3.38
N ILE A 27 -15.51 15.12 3.67
CA ILE A 27 -16.60 15.82 4.38
C ILE A 27 -17.93 15.67 3.62
N LEU A 28 -17.95 15.99 2.33
CA LEU A 28 -19.17 15.95 1.52
C LEU A 28 -19.68 14.51 1.35
N PHE A 29 -18.78 13.54 1.25
CA PHE A 29 -19.10 12.12 1.20
C PHE A 29 -19.79 11.66 2.50
N ILE A 30 -19.24 12.03 3.65
CA ILE A 30 -19.81 11.69 4.96
C ILE A 30 -21.16 12.40 5.15
N GLU A 31 -21.27 13.68 4.83
CA GLU A 31 -22.54 14.42 4.91
C GLU A 31 -23.62 13.74 4.08
N GLN A 32 -23.31 13.37 2.83
CA GLN A 32 -24.25 12.66 1.97
C GLN A 32 -24.59 11.26 2.51
N LEU A 33 -23.60 10.50 3.01
CA LEU A 33 -23.80 9.17 3.58
C LEU A 33 -24.79 9.18 4.74
N TYR A 34 -24.78 10.23 5.56
CA TYR A 34 -25.70 10.42 6.69
C TYR A 34 -26.96 11.23 6.34
N ASN A 35 -27.24 11.44 5.05
CA ASN A 35 -28.40 12.20 4.55
C ASN A 35 -28.48 13.65 5.07
N LEU A 36 -27.33 14.28 5.30
CA LEU A 36 -27.23 15.71 5.59
C LEU A 36 -27.23 16.50 4.28
N SER A 37 -27.67 17.76 4.36
CA SER A 37 -27.64 18.68 3.22
C SER A 37 -26.21 19.18 3.00
N ILE A 38 -25.67 18.96 1.80
CA ILE A 38 -24.42 19.59 1.37
C ILE A 38 -24.66 21.00 0.78
N PRO A 39 -23.70 21.94 0.87
CA PRO A 39 -23.87 23.29 0.33
C PRO A 39 -24.06 23.32 -1.19
N GLU A 40 -24.93 24.20 -1.70
CA GLU A 40 -25.29 24.27 -3.12
C GLU A 40 -24.10 24.51 -4.06
N TRP A 41 -23.09 25.28 -3.61
CA TRP A 41 -21.89 25.55 -4.40
C TRP A 41 -21.10 24.28 -4.74
N THR A 42 -21.24 23.21 -3.94
CA THR A 42 -20.51 21.95 -4.12
C THR A 42 -21.03 21.12 -5.29
N ASN A 43 -22.24 21.41 -5.80
CA ASN A 43 -22.87 20.67 -6.90
C ASN A 43 -22.03 20.64 -8.19
N SER A 44 -21.17 21.64 -8.40
CA SER A 44 -20.28 21.70 -9.58
C SER A 44 -18.98 20.91 -9.39
N TYR A 45 -18.71 20.44 -8.16
CA TYR A 45 -17.43 19.84 -7.76
C TYR A 45 -17.56 18.43 -7.18
N TYR A 46 -18.72 18.10 -6.60
CA TYR A 46 -18.98 16.85 -5.90
C TYR A 46 -20.05 16.00 -6.62
N PRO A 47 -19.86 14.67 -6.76
CA PRO A 47 -18.65 13.95 -6.39
C PRO A 47 -17.48 14.21 -7.34
N GLN A 48 -17.76 14.72 -8.55
CA GLN A 48 -16.76 15.00 -9.58
C GLN A 48 -16.71 16.49 -9.92
N PRO A 49 -15.53 17.06 -10.22
CA PRO A 49 -14.21 16.42 -10.34
C PRO A 49 -13.44 16.10 -9.04
N LEU A 50 -13.96 16.43 -7.85
CA LEU A 50 -13.20 16.29 -6.59
C LEU A 50 -12.70 14.86 -6.33
N ARG A 51 -13.48 13.84 -6.66
CA ARG A 51 -13.07 12.44 -6.48
C ARG A 51 -11.81 12.11 -7.28
N ASN A 52 -11.69 12.61 -8.51
CA ASN A 52 -10.51 12.36 -9.34
C ASN A 52 -9.28 13.09 -8.81
N LEU A 53 -9.47 14.29 -8.24
CA LEU A 53 -8.39 15.02 -7.58
C LEU A 53 -7.92 14.28 -6.33
N TYR A 54 -8.85 13.81 -5.50
CA TYR A 54 -8.52 12.99 -4.34
C TYR A 54 -7.75 11.73 -4.76
N LEU A 55 -8.25 10.98 -5.75
CA LEU A 55 -7.52 9.81 -6.27
C LEU A 55 -6.11 10.17 -6.73
N LEU A 56 -5.93 11.27 -7.46
CA LEU A 56 -4.63 11.73 -7.89
C LEU A 56 -3.71 12.11 -6.71
N GLU A 57 -4.24 12.85 -5.73
CA GLU A 57 -3.53 13.17 -4.48
C GLU A 57 -3.06 11.88 -3.80
N THR A 58 -3.96 10.92 -3.61
CA THR A 58 -3.68 9.61 -3.03
C THR A 58 -2.59 8.86 -3.80
N PHE A 59 -2.65 8.81 -5.13
CA PHE A 59 -1.60 8.15 -5.93
C PHE A 59 -0.22 8.79 -5.76
N ILE A 60 -0.17 10.12 -5.66
CA ILE A 60 1.09 10.87 -5.56
C ILE A 60 1.67 10.81 -4.14
N SER A 61 0.84 10.96 -3.10
CA SER A 61 1.31 11.18 -1.72
C SER A 61 1.58 9.90 -0.91
N ALA A 62 0.98 8.78 -1.29
CA ALA A 62 0.95 7.54 -0.51
C ALA A 62 2.21 6.67 -0.67
N ALA A 63 2.68 6.53 -1.90
CA ALA A 63 3.74 5.59 -2.28
C ALA A 63 4.11 5.77 -3.77
N GLY A 64 3.99 7.00 -4.28
CA GLY A 64 4.10 7.27 -5.73
C GLY A 64 5.50 7.08 -6.31
N THR A 65 6.52 7.01 -5.45
CA THR A 65 7.91 6.74 -5.81
C THR A 65 8.49 5.65 -4.90
N GLU A 66 9.58 5.02 -5.32
CA GLU A 66 10.30 4.02 -4.53
C GLU A 66 10.78 4.61 -3.19
N ASP A 67 11.33 5.82 -3.18
CA ASP A 67 11.74 6.50 -1.94
C ASP A 67 10.57 6.68 -0.97
N LEU A 68 9.40 7.11 -1.47
CA LEU A 68 8.21 7.24 -0.62
C LEU A 68 7.75 5.87 -0.13
N GLN A 69 7.77 4.83 -0.97
CA GLN A 69 7.43 3.46 -0.57
C GLN A 69 8.36 2.94 0.54
N ARG A 70 9.67 3.21 0.44
CA ARG A 70 10.66 2.86 1.46
C ARG A 70 10.36 3.49 2.82
N LEU A 71 9.86 4.73 2.83
CA LEU A 71 9.58 5.49 4.05
C LEU A 71 8.15 5.31 4.58
N SER A 72 7.18 4.96 3.72
CA SER A 72 5.77 4.80 4.10
C SER A 72 5.42 3.35 4.47
N THR A 73 5.36 2.46 3.48
CA THR A 73 4.92 1.06 3.67
C THR A 73 6.07 0.09 3.95
N GLY A 74 7.29 0.44 3.53
CA GLY A 74 8.50 -0.34 3.74
C GLY A 74 8.71 -0.84 5.17
N PRO A 75 8.54 0.00 6.23
CA PRO A 75 8.66 -0.43 7.61
C PRO A 75 7.64 -1.51 8.01
N LEU A 76 6.39 -1.38 7.55
CA LEU A 76 5.34 -2.37 7.81
C LEU A 76 5.65 -3.70 7.12
N LEU A 77 6.06 -3.66 5.84
CA LEU A 77 6.46 -4.87 5.11
C LEU A 77 7.68 -5.54 5.75
N LYS A 78 8.66 -4.77 6.21
CA LYS A 78 9.83 -5.27 6.94
C LYS A 78 9.41 -6.06 8.19
N GLU A 79 8.47 -5.53 8.96
CA GLU A 79 7.93 -6.20 10.15
C GLU A 79 7.19 -7.50 9.77
N ILE A 80 6.31 -7.45 8.77
CA ILE A 80 5.53 -8.61 8.31
C ILE A 80 6.47 -9.73 7.82
N ILE A 81 7.48 -9.39 7.02
CA ILE A 81 8.48 -10.33 6.52
C ILE A 81 9.28 -10.93 7.69
N ALA A 82 9.76 -10.11 8.62
CA ALA A 82 10.53 -10.58 9.77
C ALA A 82 9.70 -11.54 10.66
N ASN A 83 8.45 -11.19 10.95
CA ASN A 83 7.53 -12.05 11.71
C ASN A 83 7.27 -13.38 10.98
N THR A 84 7.06 -13.32 9.67
CA THR A 84 6.83 -14.51 8.83
C THR A 84 8.05 -15.43 8.82
N GLN A 85 9.24 -14.89 8.61
CA GLN A 85 10.49 -15.65 8.62
C GLN A 85 10.75 -16.26 10.01
N ALA A 86 10.51 -15.51 11.09
CA ALA A 86 10.62 -16.04 12.45
C ALA A 86 9.62 -17.17 12.71
N LYS A 87 8.40 -17.08 12.17
CA LYS A 87 7.39 -18.15 12.27
C LYS A 87 7.86 -19.41 11.53
N VAL A 88 8.33 -19.27 10.30
CA VAL A 88 8.84 -20.39 9.48
C VAL A 88 10.05 -21.05 10.13
N ASN A 89 10.94 -20.26 10.74
CA ASN A 89 12.14 -20.77 11.41
C ASN A 89 11.88 -21.31 12.82
N GLY A 90 10.64 -21.24 13.33
CA GLY A 90 10.30 -21.67 14.69
C GLY A 90 10.94 -20.82 15.79
N THR A 91 11.37 -19.60 15.48
CA THR A 91 12.01 -18.67 16.42
C THR A 91 11.07 -17.58 16.93
N LEU A 92 9.85 -17.50 16.39
CA LEU A 92 8.86 -16.51 16.81
C LEU A 92 8.41 -16.76 18.26
N SER A 93 8.54 -15.72 19.11
CA SER A 93 8.14 -15.78 20.52
C SER A 93 7.40 -14.51 20.95
N PRO A 94 6.20 -14.61 21.54
CA PRO A 94 5.38 -15.82 21.64
C PRO A 94 4.99 -16.35 20.25
N ASP A 95 4.62 -17.62 20.16
CA ASP A 95 4.19 -18.23 18.90
C ASP A 95 2.83 -17.64 18.44
N ARG A 96 2.88 -16.52 17.70
CA ARG A 96 1.67 -15.82 17.24
C ARG A 96 1.13 -16.47 15.98
N GLY A 97 -0.19 -16.57 15.90
CA GLY A 97 -0.92 -17.02 14.71
C GLY A 97 -1.57 -15.89 13.90
N LEU A 98 -1.70 -14.70 14.49
CA LEU A 98 -2.38 -13.57 13.87
C LEU A 98 -1.79 -12.25 14.38
N TYR A 99 -1.60 -11.32 13.45
CA TYR A 99 -1.31 -9.91 13.71
C TYR A 99 -2.44 -9.08 13.10
N ILE A 100 -2.93 -8.09 13.85
CA ILE A 100 -3.98 -7.18 13.39
C ILE A 100 -3.44 -5.76 13.51
N TYR A 101 -3.38 -5.05 12.39
CA TYR A 101 -2.98 -3.66 12.31
C TYR A 101 -4.21 -2.82 11.98
N SER A 102 -4.70 -2.08 12.97
CA SER A 102 -5.76 -1.10 12.74
C SER A 102 -5.13 0.18 12.19
N ALA A 103 -5.48 0.54 10.96
CA ALA A 103 -4.80 1.58 10.21
C ALA A 103 -5.81 2.47 9.45
N HIS A 104 -5.29 3.39 8.64
CA HIS A 104 -6.06 4.28 7.79
C HIS A 104 -6.14 3.76 6.35
N ASP A 105 -7.06 4.33 5.58
CA ASP A 105 -7.18 4.13 4.12
C ASP A 105 -5.84 4.38 3.40
N SER A 106 -5.12 5.44 3.78
CA SER A 106 -3.77 5.75 3.29
C SER A 106 -2.82 4.58 3.48
N ASN A 107 -2.75 3.98 4.67
CA ASN A 107 -1.86 2.83 4.89
C ASN A 107 -2.22 1.62 4.00
N VAL A 108 -3.50 1.39 3.75
CA VAL A 108 -3.96 0.35 2.82
C VAL A 108 -3.52 0.66 1.40
N VAL A 109 -3.66 1.91 0.97
CA VAL A 109 -3.16 2.37 -0.33
C VAL A 109 -1.64 2.19 -0.42
N ASP A 110 -0.87 2.65 0.57
CA ASP A 110 0.60 2.56 0.59
C ASP A 110 1.04 1.11 0.44
N LEU A 111 0.41 0.20 1.21
CA LEU A 111 0.69 -1.23 1.14
C LEU A 111 0.35 -1.83 -0.22
N LEU A 112 -0.82 -1.52 -0.79
CA LEU A 112 -1.21 -2.02 -2.11
C LEU A 112 -0.32 -1.45 -3.22
N GLN A 113 0.14 -0.21 -3.10
CA GLN A 113 1.08 0.41 -4.04
C GLN A 113 2.49 -0.17 -3.92
N GLY A 114 3.00 -0.36 -2.71
CA GLY A 114 4.30 -1.01 -2.50
C GLY A 114 4.33 -2.47 -2.95
N LEU A 115 3.19 -3.17 -2.89
CA LEU A 115 3.03 -4.51 -3.47
C LEU A 115 2.70 -4.49 -4.98
N ASP A 116 2.60 -3.32 -5.60
CA ASP A 116 2.23 -3.08 -7.00
C ASP A 116 0.91 -3.73 -7.44
N VAL A 117 -0.10 -3.71 -6.57
CA VAL A 117 -1.43 -4.32 -6.76
C VAL A 117 -2.58 -3.36 -6.45
N PHE A 118 -2.31 -2.07 -6.29
CA PHE A 118 -3.35 -1.06 -6.07
C PHE A 118 -4.25 -0.90 -7.31
N ASN A 119 -5.56 -0.99 -7.10
CA ASN A 119 -6.56 -0.92 -8.17
C ASN A 119 -6.99 0.51 -8.53
N GLY A 120 -6.48 1.52 -7.82
CA GLY A 120 -6.80 2.92 -8.05
C GLY A 120 -8.23 3.33 -7.68
N ILE A 121 -8.83 2.60 -6.75
CA ILE A 121 -10.13 2.93 -6.17
C ILE A 121 -9.90 3.42 -4.73
N LEU A 122 -10.62 4.46 -4.32
CA LEU A 122 -10.63 4.92 -2.93
C LEU A 122 -11.04 3.76 -2.01
N VAL A 123 -10.28 3.57 -0.93
CA VAL A 123 -10.45 2.44 -0.03
C VAL A 123 -11.76 2.58 0.74
N PRO A 124 -12.72 1.65 0.59
CA PRO A 124 -13.97 1.69 1.34
C PRO A 124 -13.75 1.48 2.84
N TYR A 125 -14.70 1.93 3.67
CA TYR A 125 -14.68 1.66 5.11
C TYR A 125 -14.61 0.16 5.41
N ALA A 126 -13.90 -0.17 6.49
CA ALA A 126 -13.67 -1.54 6.95
C ALA A 126 -13.00 -2.46 5.92
N SER A 127 -12.31 -1.90 4.93
CA SER A 127 -11.46 -2.70 4.04
C SER A 127 -10.28 -3.31 4.78
N ALA A 128 -9.83 -4.48 4.33
CA ALA A 128 -8.71 -5.20 4.92
C ALA A 128 -7.84 -5.85 3.85
N VAL A 129 -6.52 -5.72 4.01
CA VAL A 129 -5.51 -6.51 3.29
C VAL A 129 -5.07 -7.64 4.20
N MET A 130 -5.13 -8.87 3.72
CA MET A 130 -4.74 -10.07 4.46
C MET A 130 -3.54 -10.69 3.75
N ILE A 131 -2.44 -10.87 4.49
CA ILE A 131 -1.23 -11.55 4.03
C ILE A 131 -1.11 -12.84 4.84
N GLU A 132 -1.30 -13.97 4.20
CA GLU A 132 -1.40 -15.27 4.85
C GLU A 132 -0.18 -16.13 4.55
N LEU A 133 0.48 -16.63 5.59
CA LEU A 133 1.51 -17.66 5.47
C LEU A 133 0.86 -19.03 5.28
N ARG A 134 1.15 -19.66 4.14
CA ARG A 134 0.68 -21.00 3.76
C ARG A 134 1.88 -21.94 3.63
N ASN A 135 1.74 -23.18 4.10
CA ASN A 135 2.74 -24.23 3.87
C ASN A 135 2.15 -25.27 2.92
N LYS A 136 2.95 -25.72 1.95
CA LYS A 136 2.59 -26.92 1.18
C LYS A 136 2.92 -28.15 2.02
N SER A 137 1.97 -29.06 2.15
CA SER A 137 2.05 -30.26 3.00
C SER A 137 3.06 -31.32 2.55
N ASP A 138 3.74 -31.10 1.42
CA ASP A 138 4.71 -32.05 0.89
C ASP A 138 6.03 -31.89 1.65
N GLU A 139 6.23 -32.74 2.65
CA GLU A 139 7.45 -32.83 3.43
C GLU A 139 8.57 -33.46 2.59
N TYR A 140 9.57 -32.68 2.22
CA TYR A 140 10.77 -33.20 1.53
C TYR A 140 11.94 -33.26 2.50
N PHE A 141 12.59 -34.42 2.61
CA PHE A 141 13.82 -34.54 3.38
C PHE A 141 15.02 -34.42 2.44
N ILE A 142 15.96 -33.54 2.78
CA ILE A 142 17.30 -33.55 2.18
C ILE A 142 18.29 -34.10 3.20
N THR A 143 19.18 -34.98 2.74
CA THR A 143 20.27 -35.48 3.56
C THR A 143 21.44 -34.50 3.45
N VAL A 144 21.77 -33.86 4.57
CA VAL A 144 22.91 -32.96 4.70
C VAL A 144 24.05 -33.76 5.33
N SER A 145 25.12 -33.95 4.58
CA SER A 145 26.34 -34.63 5.02
C SER A 145 27.51 -33.65 5.07
N ASN A 146 28.20 -33.65 6.22
CA ASN A 146 29.42 -32.92 6.52
C ASN A 146 30.50 -33.95 6.90
N GLU A 147 31.77 -33.56 6.96
CA GLU A 147 32.89 -34.48 7.29
C GLU A 147 32.69 -35.28 8.61
N ASN A 148 31.86 -34.79 9.52
CA ASN A 148 31.63 -35.37 10.85
C ASN A 148 30.16 -35.72 11.17
N SER A 149 29.20 -35.48 10.27
CA SER A 149 27.80 -35.79 10.55
C SER A 149 26.95 -35.90 9.29
N GLU A 150 25.91 -36.73 9.36
CA GLU A 150 24.87 -36.85 8.36
C GLU A 150 23.52 -36.73 9.05
N TYR A 151 22.69 -35.80 8.60
CA TYR A 151 21.34 -35.63 9.15
C TYR A 151 20.34 -35.26 8.06
N ASN A 152 19.09 -35.68 8.24
CA ASN A 152 18.00 -35.32 7.34
C ASN A 152 17.39 -33.99 7.78
N LYS A 153 17.34 -33.01 6.88
CA LYS A 153 16.67 -31.72 7.07
C LYS A 153 15.34 -31.74 6.32
N LEU A 154 14.24 -31.48 7.05
CA LEU A 154 12.93 -31.27 6.46
C LEU A 154 12.91 -29.91 5.73
N LEU A 155 12.47 -29.92 4.48
CA LEU A 155 12.17 -28.75 3.67
C LEU A 155 10.66 -28.60 3.60
N THR A 156 10.16 -27.50 4.14
CA THR A 156 8.78 -27.05 3.96
C THR A 156 8.82 -25.83 3.05
N TRP A 157 8.01 -25.85 2.00
CA TRP A 157 7.87 -24.70 1.11
C TRP A 157 6.79 -23.79 1.68
N SER A 158 7.19 -22.57 2.03
CA SER A 158 6.32 -21.55 2.57
C SER A 158 5.98 -20.52 1.50
N PHE A 159 4.71 -20.13 1.48
CA PHE A 159 4.15 -19.20 0.49
C PHE A 159 3.38 -18.10 1.22
N LEU A 160 3.36 -16.92 0.63
CA LEU A 160 2.51 -15.81 1.02
C LEU A 160 1.37 -15.64 0.03
N GLN A 161 0.16 -15.56 0.55
CA GLN A 161 -1.04 -15.23 -0.20
C GLN A 161 -1.53 -13.85 0.22
N VAL A 162 -1.73 -12.94 -0.74
CA VAL A 162 -2.28 -11.62 -0.46
C VAL A 162 -3.73 -11.55 -0.95
N SER A 163 -4.63 -11.06 -0.11
CA SER A 163 -6.02 -10.82 -0.50
C SER A 163 -6.54 -9.49 0.03
N TYR A 164 -7.49 -8.90 -0.70
CA TYR A 164 -8.07 -7.61 -0.37
C TYR A 164 -9.59 -7.69 -0.30
N LYS A 165 -10.14 -7.43 0.89
CA LYS A 165 -11.58 -7.36 1.15
C LYS A 165 -11.97 -5.89 1.21
N ASN A 166 -12.77 -5.45 0.25
CA ASN A 166 -13.23 -4.06 0.13
C ASN A 166 -14.76 -3.93 -0.04
N SER A 167 -15.49 -5.04 0.15
CA SER A 167 -16.95 -5.08 0.08
C SER A 167 -17.49 -6.14 1.02
N THR A 168 -18.64 -5.87 1.64
CA THR A 168 -19.38 -6.87 2.45
C THR A 168 -20.00 -7.95 1.58
N GLU A 169 -20.30 -7.65 0.31
CA GLU A 169 -21.09 -8.49 -0.58
C GLU A 169 -20.28 -9.56 -1.31
N THR A 170 -18.96 -9.39 -1.42
CA THR A 170 -18.08 -10.28 -2.20
C THR A 170 -16.97 -10.84 -1.35
N ASP A 171 -16.52 -12.07 -1.63
CA ASP A 171 -15.34 -12.64 -0.99
C ASP A 171 -14.08 -11.78 -1.22
N PRO A 172 -13.05 -11.89 -0.35
CA PRO A 172 -11.80 -11.19 -0.57
C PRO A 172 -11.19 -11.49 -1.94
N HIS A 173 -10.75 -10.45 -2.63
CA HIS A 173 -10.08 -10.57 -3.91
C HIS A 173 -8.67 -11.10 -3.72
N LEU A 174 -8.32 -12.20 -4.39
CA LEU A 174 -6.96 -12.71 -4.41
C LEU A 174 -6.08 -11.78 -5.26
N LEU A 175 -4.97 -11.32 -4.68
CA LEU A 175 -4.04 -10.41 -5.32
C LEU A 175 -2.78 -11.17 -5.76
N GLN A 176 -2.28 -10.85 -6.94
CA GLN A 176 -1.07 -11.42 -7.51
C GLN A 176 -0.03 -10.31 -7.68
N LEU A 177 1.08 -10.43 -6.96
CA LEU A 177 2.21 -9.53 -7.12
C LEU A 177 2.82 -9.72 -8.53
N PRO A 178 3.16 -8.64 -9.24
CA PRO A 178 3.89 -8.74 -10.49
C PRO A 178 5.18 -9.55 -10.33
N GLY A 179 5.41 -10.52 -11.21
CA GLY A 179 6.57 -11.41 -11.12
C GLY A 179 6.42 -12.58 -10.14
N CYS A 180 5.24 -12.77 -9.53
CA CYS A 180 4.95 -13.93 -8.69
C CYS A 180 3.59 -14.57 -9.04
N ASP A 181 3.34 -15.79 -8.55
CA ASP A 181 2.02 -16.40 -8.55
C ASP A 181 1.18 -15.93 -7.35
N ALA A 182 -0.13 -16.19 -7.36
CA ALA A 182 -1.02 -15.81 -6.24
C ALA A 182 -0.66 -16.49 -4.91
N LEU A 183 -0.07 -17.69 -4.98
CA LEU A 183 0.68 -18.30 -3.88
C LEU A 183 2.16 -18.00 -4.12
N CYS A 184 2.62 -16.86 -3.62
CA CYS A 184 3.98 -16.40 -3.88
C CYS A 184 4.98 -17.10 -2.96
N PRO A 185 6.02 -17.80 -3.46
CA PRO A 185 7.05 -18.37 -2.59
C PRO A 185 7.64 -17.29 -1.68
N LEU A 186 7.85 -17.60 -0.40
CA LEU A 186 8.30 -16.62 0.59
C LEU A 186 9.59 -15.90 0.15
N ASP A 187 10.57 -16.65 -0.37
CA ASP A 187 11.83 -16.06 -0.85
C ASP A 187 11.62 -15.11 -2.04
N SER A 188 10.71 -15.45 -2.96
CA SER A 188 10.33 -14.58 -4.08
C SER A 188 9.64 -13.32 -3.59
N PHE A 189 8.73 -13.43 -2.62
CA PHE A 189 8.05 -12.28 -2.02
C PHE A 189 9.06 -11.32 -1.37
N VAL A 190 10.03 -11.86 -0.63
CA VAL A 190 11.10 -11.08 0.00
C VAL A 190 11.95 -10.37 -1.05
N GLU A 191 12.35 -11.05 -2.11
CA GLU A 191 13.18 -10.43 -3.16
C GLU A 191 12.41 -9.36 -3.95
N LEU A 192 11.13 -9.60 -4.27
CA LEU A 192 10.29 -8.63 -4.98
C LEU A 192 10.04 -7.35 -4.17
N THR A 193 9.94 -7.46 -2.85
CA THR A 193 9.69 -6.31 -1.96
C THR A 193 10.96 -5.65 -1.47
N LYS A 194 12.12 -6.28 -1.62
CA LYS A 194 13.42 -5.78 -1.16
C LYS A 194 13.76 -4.33 -1.53
N PRO A 195 13.48 -3.83 -2.76
CA PRO A 195 13.78 -2.44 -3.11
C PRO A 195 13.09 -1.41 -2.22
N ILE A 196 11.93 -1.76 -1.65
CA ILE A 196 11.14 -0.87 -0.80
C ILE A 196 11.31 -1.15 0.69
N ILE A 197 12.20 -2.06 1.08
CA ILE A 197 12.51 -2.30 2.50
C ILE A 197 13.63 -1.35 2.94
N PRO A 198 13.40 -0.47 3.93
CA PRO A 198 14.45 0.39 4.46
C PRO A 198 15.45 -0.44 5.25
N ASP A 199 16.74 -0.10 5.13
CA ASP A 199 17.82 -0.68 5.93
C ASP A 199 17.76 -0.11 7.35
N ASP A 200 17.80 1.21 7.47
CA ASP A 200 17.64 1.96 8.71
C ASP A 200 16.76 3.19 8.44
N LEU A 201 15.49 3.05 8.82
CA LEU A 201 14.47 4.08 8.67
C LEU A 201 14.88 5.41 9.34
N THR A 202 15.61 5.38 10.45
CA THR A 202 16.01 6.61 11.15
C THR A 202 16.99 7.40 10.31
N THR A 203 17.96 6.71 9.70
CA THR A 203 18.95 7.36 8.83
C THR A 203 18.36 7.77 7.49
N GLU A 204 17.44 6.98 6.94
CA GLU A 204 16.78 7.27 5.67
C GLU A 204 15.75 8.41 5.79
N CYS A 205 15.15 8.59 6.98
CA CYS A 205 14.34 9.77 7.30
C CYS A 205 15.16 10.98 7.77
N ALA A 206 16.48 10.83 8.01
CA ALA A 206 17.30 11.93 8.47
C ALA A 206 17.60 12.86 7.29
N GLU A 207 16.90 14.00 7.23
CA GLU A 207 17.32 15.07 6.35
C GLU A 207 18.60 15.72 6.88
N GLU A 208 19.63 15.81 6.06
CA GLU A 208 20.55 16.95 6.18
C GLU A 208 19.74 18.20 5.79
N VAL A 209 19.22 18.91 6.79
CA VAL A 209 18.58 20.21 6.56
C VAL A 209 19.66 21.19 6.11
N VAL A 210 19.87 21.29 4.80
CA VAL A 210 20.73 22.30 4.20
C VAL A 210 19.91 23.58 4.10
N ALA A 211 20.14 24.50 5.05
CA ALA A 211 19.47 25.79 5.06
C ALA A 211 19.67 26.52 3.72
N GLY A 212 18.56 26.77 3.01
CA GLY A 212 18.53 27.54 1.76
C GLY A 212 18.46 26.73 0.46
N GLN A 213 18.26 25.41 0.52
CA GLN A 213 18.08 24.59 -0.68
C GLN A 213 16.59 24.51 -1.06
N GLU A 214 16.23 24.95 -2.27
CA GLU A 214 14.91 24.70 -2.86
C GLU A 214 14.84 23.25 -3.38
N TYR A 215 14.05 22.41 -2.73
CA TYR A 215 13.81 21.05 -3.19
C TYR A 215 12.85 21.06 -4.38
N HIS A 216 13.38 20.76 -5.57
CA HIS A 216 12.57 20.52 -6.77
C HIS A 216 12.24 19.03 -6.85
N PHE A 217 11.02 18.66 -6.46
CA PHE A 217 10.50 17.32 -6.70
C PHE A 217 10.04 17.23 -8.15
N GLU A 218 10.83 16.57 -9.00
CA GLU A 218 10.34 16.14 -10.30
C GLU A 218 9.32 15.02 -10.07
N ILE A 219 8.03 15.35 -10.19
CA ILE A 219 6.99 14.33 -10.36
C ILE A 219 7.39 13.58 -11.63
N PRO A 220 7.73 12.27 -11.58
CA PRO A 220 8.10 11.53 -12.77
C PRO A 220 7.03 11.75 -13.82
N ALA A 221 7.45 12.18 -15.01
CA ALA A 221 6.51 12.39 -16.10
C ALA A 221 5.59 11.18 -16.19
N ALA A 222 4.29 11.45 -16.41
CA ALA A 222 3.25 10.45 -16.53
C ALA A 222 3.46 9.42 -17.66
N GLY A 223 4.67 9.24 -18.19
CA GLY A 223 5.01 8.25 -19.22
C GLY A 223 4.71 6.82 -18.79
N ASN A 224 4.88 6.48 -17.50
CA ASN A 224 4.49 5.17 -16.95
C ASN A 224 3.18 5.19 -16.13
N LEU A 225 2.67 6.38 -15.78
CA LEU A 225 1.40 6.56 -15.03
C LEU A 225 0.18 6.77 -15.94
N ALA A 226 0.37 7.35 -17.13
CA ALA A 226 -0.70 7.56 -18.11
C ALA A 226 -1.35 6.25 -18.56
N PRO A 227 -0.63 5.13 -18.80
CA PRO A 227 -1.29 3.87 -19.14
C PRO A 227 -2.15 3.33 -17.98
N ARG A 228 -1.78 3.60 -16.72
CA ARG A 228 -2.51 3.11 -15.53
C ARG A 228 -3.73 3.97 -15.19
N LEU A 229 -3.69 5.31 -15.38
CA LEU A 229 -4.90 6.15 -15.29
C LEU A 229 -5.83 5.98 -16.52
N LEU A 230 -5.30 5.66 -17.70
CA LEU A 230 -6.10 5.42 -18.92
C LEU A 230 -6.91 4.12 -18.87
N LEU A 231 -6.57 3.18 -17.99
CA LEU A 231 -7.32 1.94 -17.77
C LEU A 231 -8.58 2.12 -16.90
N MET A 232 -8.82 3.32 -16.35
CA MET A 232 -10.04 3.66 -15.60
C MET A 232 -11.19 4.19 -16.47
N LYS A 233 -11.06 4.11 -17.80
CA LYS A 233 -12.23 4.15 -18.68
C LYS A 233 -12.61 2.72 -19.02
N TYR A 234 -13.48 2.11 -18.22
CA TYR A 234 -14.66 1.31 -18.60
C TYR A 234 -15.48 1.00 -17.36
#